data_AF-A0A7S2Y8U0-F1
#
_entry.id   AF-A0A7S2Y8U0-F1
#
_cell.length_a   1.000
_cell.length_b   1.000
_cell.length_c   1.000
_cell.angle_alpha   90.00
_cell.angle_beta   90.00
_cell.angle_gamma   90.00
#
_symmetry.space_group_name_H-M   'P 1'
#
loop_
_entity.id
_entity.type
_entity.pdbx_description
1 polymer ?
#
loop_
_entity_poly.entity_id
_entity_poly.type
_entity_poly.pdbx_seq_one_letter_code
_entity_poly.pdbx_strand_id
1 'polypeptide(L)'
;NGGIGSGGCIEIQHAIPVRVARASDMKHYLPPAVPLPNVQLELDRITPLRTILDRLRSLSSTLYVTGNPSGQLILTTDGNDQNGSGCSIRTVLDGLIPRMEACKPDASGACTVKVDSKKIAMCLQWQQQTALVSSASLGLMENEALVLHAMLNPSDVGFFTYYIPVHFLSNDPSEE
;
A
#
# COMPACT_ATOMS: atom_id res chain seq x y z
N ASN A 1 -29.25 46.09 35.21
CA ASN A 1 -28.83 46.01 33.80
C ASN A 1 -27.55 45.22 33.68
N GLY A 2 -27.63 44.01 33.12
CA GLY A 2 -26.47 43.13 32.93
C GLY A 2 -26.92 41.76 32.46
N GLY A 3 -27.54 41.69 31.28
CA GLY A 3 -27.95 40.43 30.67
C GLY A 3 -26.73 39.64 30.18
N ILE A 4 -26.55 38.45 30.71
CA ILE A 4 -25.52 37.49 30.30
C ILE A 4 -25.94 36.93 28.95
N GLY A 5 -25.14 37.19 27.91
CA GLY A 5 -25.32 36.66 26.58
C GLY A 5 -25.28 35.14 26.59
N SER A 6 -26.41 34.50 26.30
CA SER A 6 -26.52 33.07 26.04
C SER A 6 -25.71 32.75 24.78
N GLY A 7 -24.54 32.13 24.95
CA GLY A 7 -23.83 31.47 23.85
C GLY A 7 -24.67 30.29 23.37
N GLY A 8 -25.24 30.40 22.17
CA GLY A 8 -26.09 29.37 21.60
C GLY A 8 -25.32 28.06 21.38
N CYS A 9 -25.89 26.95 21.84
CA CYS A 9 -25.41 25.60 21.54
C CYS A 9 -25.92 25.19 20.15
N ILE A 10 -25.03 24.81 19.24
CA ILE A 10 -25.39 24.27 17.92
C ILE A 10 -25.34 22.75 18.01
N GLU A 11 -26.51 22.10 17.92
CA GLU A 11 -26.62 20.65 17.81
C GLU A 11 -26.64 20.25 16.33
N ILE A 12 -25.74 19.36 15.93
CA ILE A 12 -25.66 18.82 14.57
C ILE A 12 -26.03 17.35 14.60
N GLN A 13 -27.13 16.99 13.95
CA GLN A 13 -27.59 15.61 13.82
C GLN A 13 -27.29 15.08 12.42
N HIS A 14 -26.59 13.95 12.33
CA HIS A 14 -26.28 13.27 11.07
C HIS A 14 -27.20 12.05 10.88
N ALA A 15 -28.15 12.14 9.96
CA ALA A 15 -28.95 11.01 9.51
C ALA A 15 -28.32 10.38 8.25
N ILE A 16 -27.33 9.49 8.45
CA ILE A 16 -26.66 8.80 7.33
C ILE A 16 -27.51 7.60 6.92
N PRO A 17 -28.01 7.54 5.66
CA PRO A 17 -28.81 6.42 5.20
C PRO A 17 -27.96 5.16 5.08
N VAL A 18 -28.37 4.09 5.76
CA VAL A 18 -27.71 2.78 5.70
C VAL A 18 -28.52 1.84 4.81
N ARG A 19 -27.84 1.16 3.88
CA ARG A 19 -28.44 0.08 3.07
C ARG A 19 -27.99 -1.26 3.61
N VAL A 20 -28.93 -2.09 4.05
CA VAL A 20 -28.64 -3.45 4.49
C VAL A 20 -28.41 -4.33 3.26
N ALA A 21 -27.21 -4.91 3.16
CA ALA A 21 -26.87 -5.87 2.10
C ALA A 21 -27.57 -7.22 2.37
N ARG A 22 -27.95 -7.92 1.30
CA ARG A 22 -28.54 -9.25 1.43
C ARG A 22 -27.44 -10.27 1.74
N ALA A 23 -27.80 -11.35 2.43
CA ALA A 23 -26.87 -12.45 2.71
C ALA A 23 -26.26 -13.07 1.44
N SER A 24 -26.99 -13.05 0.32
CA SER A 24 -26.51 -13.49 -1.00
C SER A 24 -25.30 -12.69 -1.51
N ASP A 25 -25.21 -11.42 -1.11
CA ASP A 25 -24.21 -10.47 -1.59
C ASP A 25 -22.96 -10.49 -0.69
N MET A 26 -23.04 -11.17 0.48
CA MET A 26 -21.97 -11.22 1.48
C MET A 26 -20.64 -11.71 0.91
N LYS A 27 -20.68 -12.64 -0.04
CA LYS A 27 -19.49 -13.14 -0.77
C LYS A 27 -18.68 -12.05 -1.46
N HIS A 28 -19.28 -10.93 -1.85
CA HIS A 28 -18.60 -9.81 -2.49
C HIS A 28 -17.94 -8.85 -1.50
N TYR A 29 -18.26 -8.99 -0.21
CA TYR A 29 -17.74 -8.15 0.87
C TYR A 29 -16.70 -8.87 1.74
N LEU A 30 -16.46 -10.16 1.49
CA LEU A 30 -15.39 -10.89 2.16
C LEU A 30 -14.03 -10.47 1.60
N PRO A 31 -12.97 -10.52 2.43
CA PRO A 31 -11.61 -10.31 1.95
C PRO A 31 -11.28 -11.26 0.79
N PRO A 32 -10.57 -10.79 -0.25
CA PRO A 32 -10.14 -11.65 -1.33
C PRO A 32 -9.20 -12.73 -0.79
N ALA A 33 -9.38 -13.97 -1.27
CA ALA A 33 -8.42 -15.03 -1.02
C ALA A 33 -7.13 -14.70 -1.77
N VAL A 34 -6.07 -14.34 -1.04
CA VAL A 34 -4.73 -14.10 -1.56
C VAL A 34 -3.78 -15.19 -1.04
N PRO A 35 -2.78 -15.61 -1.83
CA PRO A 35 -1.78 -16.55 -1.34
C PRO A 35 -0.91 -15.91 -0.26
N LEU A 36 -0.05 -16.72 0.36
CA LEU A 36 1.04 -16.19 1.19
C LEU A 36 1.99 -15.33 0.34
N PRO A 37 2.54 -14.23 0.88
CA PRO A 37 3.52 -13.41 0.18
C PRO A 37 4.82 -14.17 -0.11
N ASN A 38 5.50 -13.81 -1.19
CA ASN A 38 6.88 -14.22 -1.44
C ASN A 38 7.82 -13.44 -0.50
N VAL A 39 7.63 -12.13 -0.38
CA VAL A 39 8.41 -11.27 0.51
C VAL A 39 7.47 -10.38 1.29
N GLN A 40 7.64 -10.29 2.61
CA GLN A 40 6.92 -9.37 3.47
C GLN A 40 7.89 -8.48 4.24
N LEU A 41 7.69 -7.16 4.13
CA LEU A 41 8.52 -6.14 4.76
C LEU A 41 7.66 -5.28 5.68
N GLU A 42 8.13 -5.02 6.89
CA GLU A 42 7.53 -4.04 7.78
C GLU A 42 8.00 -2.63 7.41
N LEU A 43 7.05 -1.73 7.20
CA LEU A 43 7.32 -0.34 6.87
C LEU A 43 7.53 0.47 8.14
N ASP A 44 8.64 1.19 8.20
CA ASP A 44 8.85 2.19 9.25
C ASP A 44 7.91 3.38 9.07
N ARG A 45 7.41 3.92 10.19
CA ARG A 45 6.52 5.08 10.25
C ARG A 45 7.24 6.37 9.87
N ILE A 46 8.57 6.39 9.97
CA ILE A 46 9.39 7.57 9.72
C ILE A 46 9.70 7.71 8.23
N THR A 47 9.76 6.60 7.48
CA THR A 47 10.18 6.66 6.08
C THR A 47 9.07 7.24 5.19
N PRO A 48 9.33 8.38 4.50
CA PRO A 48 8.30 9.10 3.72
C PRO A 48 8.07 8.44 2.35
N LEU A 49 7.69 7.17 2.34
CA LEU A 49 7.46 6.37 1.14
C LEU A 49 6.43 7.04 0.21
N ARG A 50 5.36 7.60 0.77
CA ARG A 50 4.35 8.35 0.03
C ARG A 50 4.94 9.53 -0.73
N THR A 51 5.82 10.33 -0.10
CA THR A 51 6.44 11.50 -0.74
C THR A 51 7.26 11.07 -1.94
N ILE A 52 8.00 9.97 -1.82
CA ILE A 52 8.78 9.38 -2.92
C ILE A 52 7.83 8.93 -4.03
N LEU A 53 6.78 8.17 -3.71
CA LEU A 53 5.79 7.70 -4.69
C LEU A 53 5.05 8.84 -5.39
N ASP A 54 4.73 9.93 -4.69
CA ASP A 54 4.08 11.11 -5.26
C ASP A 54 4.98 11.84 -6.27
N ARG A 55 6.31 11.71 -6.15
CA ARG A 55 7.25 12.18 -7.17
C ARG A 55 7.36 11.18 -8.32
N LEU A 56 7.50 9.89 -8.03
CA LEU A 56 7.63 8.85 -9.06
C LEU A 56 6.37 8.76 -9.95
N ARG A 57 5.16 8.93 -9.38
CA ARG A 57 3.91 8.91 -10.14
C ARG A 57 3.79 10.05 -11.17
N SER A 58 4.51 11.16 -10.98
CA SER A 58 4.53 12.25 -11.97
C SER A 58 5.36 11.92 -13.20
N LEU A 59 6.23 10.90 -13.09
CA LEU A 59 7.13 10.47 -14.16
C LEU A 59 6.55 9.29 -14.93
N SER A 60 5.91 8.34 -14.24
CA SER A 60 5.28 7.19 -14.89
C SER A 60 4.00 6.74 -14.18
N SER A 61 3.09 6.17 -14.97
CA SER A 61 1.87 5.52 -14.47
C SER A 61 2.14 4.14 -13.87
N THR A 62 3.29 3.54 -14.18
CA THR A 62 3.67 2.20 -13.71
C THR A 62 4.91 2.27 -12.83
N LEU A 63 4.92 1.46 -11.78
CA LEU A 63 6.00 1.34 -10.82
C LEU A 63 6.35 -0.12 -10.61
N TYR A 64 7.64 -0.44 -10.64
CA TYR A 64 8.16 -1.73 -10.22
C TYR A 64 8.58 -1.64 -8.75
N VAL A 65 8.07 -2.55 -7.94
CA VAL A 65 8.34 -2.65 -6.51
C VAL A 65 9.05 -3.96 -6.28
N THR A 66 10.31 -3.92 -5.90
CA THR A 66 11.12 -5.09 -5.60
C THR A 66 11.43 -5.13 -4.12
N GLY A 67 10.99 -6.17 -3.43
CA GLY A 67 11.33 -6.43 -2.03
C GLY A 67 12.33 -7.56 -1.95
N ASN A 68 13.31 -7.46 -1.06
CA ASN A 68 14.24 -8.56 -0.80
C ASN A 68 14.16 -9.06 0.67
N PRO A 69 14.56 -10.31 0.93
CA PRO A 69 14.59 -10.85 2.29
C PRO A 69 15.59 -10.16 3.22
N SER A 70 16.50 -9.34 2.69
CA SER A 70 17.49 -8.62 3.49
C SER A 70 16.97 -7.29 4.07
N GLY A 71 15.71 -6.92 3.83
CA GLY A 71 15.14 -5.69 4.38
C GLY A 71 15.28 -4.46 3.49
N GLN A 72 15.52 -4.65 2.19
CA GLN A 72 15.55 -3.57 1.20
C GLN A 72 14.29 -3.59 0.32
N LEU A 73 13.76 -2.40 0.09
CA LEU A 73 12.67 -2.13 -0.84
C LEU A 73 13.19 -1.21 -1.94
N ILE A 74 13.12 -1.68 -3.17
CA ILE A 74 13.57 -0.96 -4.35
C ILE A 74 12.34 -0.55 -5.15
N LEU A 75 12.22 0.74 -5.43
CA LEU A 75 11.19 1.31 -6.28
C LEU A 75 11.84 1.77 -7.59
N THR A 76 11.44 1.17 -8.70
CA THR A 76 11.94 1.52 -10.03
C THR A 76 10.79 2.02 -10.88
N THR A 77 11.01 3.13 -11.59
CA THR A 77 10.06 3.65 -12.56
C THR A 77 10.79 3.92 -13.87
N ASP A 78 10.17 3.48 -14.96
CA ASP A 78 10.65 3.77 -16.31
C ASP A 78 9.71 4.81 -16.91
N GLY A 79 10.24 6.03 -17.07
CA GLY A 79 9.60 7.11 -17.79
C GLY A 79 9.84 6.90 -19.28
N ASN A 80 8.95 6.16 -19.93
CA ASN A 80 8.90 6.14 -21.39
C ASN A 80 8.26 7.44 -21.86
N ASP A 81 9.08 8.46 -22.03
CA ASP A 81 8.64 9.66 -22.74
C ASP A 81 8.43 9.29 -24.22
N GLN A 82 7.28 9.65 -24.77
CA GLN A 82 6.99 9.47 -26.20
C GLN A 82 7.97 10.25 -27.10
N ASN A 83 8.82 11.10 -26.49
CA ASN A 83 9.88 11.87 -27.13
C ASN A 83 11.31 11.28 -27.00
N GLY A 84 11.46 10.01 -26.61
CA GLY A 84 12.73 9.27 -26.79
C GLY A 84 13.84 9.56 -25.77
N SER A 85 13.57 10.32 -24.72
CA SER A 85 14.46 10.42 -23.54
C SER A 85 13.90 9.57 -22.41
N GLY A 86 14.26 8.28 -22.42
CA GLY A 86 13.88 7.34 -21.35
C GLY A 86 14.59 7.71 -20.04
N CYS A 87 13.84 8.16 -19.03
CA CYS A 87 14.38 8.39 -17.70
C CYS A 87 13.98 7.22 -16.79
N SER A 88 14.95 6.42 -16.34
CA SER A 88 14.71 5.40 -15.33
C SER A 88 15.18 5.92 -13.97
N ILE A 89 14.29 5.94 -12.99
CA ILE A 89 14.61 6.32 -11.62
C ILE A 89 14.48 5.10 -10.74
N ARG A 90 15.55 4.82 -9.98
CA ARG A 90 15.62 3.75 -8.99
C ARG A 90 15.85 4.34 -7.62
N THR A 91 14.92 4.12 -6.71
CA THR A 91 15.03 4.51 -5.29
C THR A 91 15.19 3.27 -4.44
N VAL A 92 16.22 3.23 -3.61
CA VAL A 92 16.49 2.10 -2.70
C VAL A 92 16.22 2.56 -1.28
N LEU A 93 15.34 1.85 -0.59
CA LEU A 93 15.09 1.99 0.84
C LEU A 93 15.71 0.80 1.54
N ASP A 94 16.53 1.05 2.55
CA ASP A 94 17.21 0.04 3.35
C ASP A 94 16.75 0.11 4.82
N GLY A 95 16.99 -0.94 5.58
CA GLY A 95 16.68 -1.02 7.00
C GLY A 95 15.23 -1.37 7.34
N LEU A 96 14.47 -1.94 6.41
CA LEU A 96 13.13 -2.47 6.68
C LEU A 96 13.24 -3.83 7.39
N ILE A 97 12.25 -4.18 8.21
CA ILE A 97 12.27 -5.44 8.97
C ILE A 97 11.61 -6.54 8.12
N PRO A 98 12.35 -7.57 7.65
CA PRO A 98 11.75 -8.68 6.91
C PRO A 98 10.97 -9.60 7.85
N ARG A 99 9.77 -10.00 7.44
CA ARG A 99 8.88 -10.91 8.18
C ARG A 99 8.77 -12.26 7.47
N MET A 100 9.84 -13.05 7.53
CA MET A 100 9.93 -14.33 6.80
C MET A 100 8.94 -15.41 7.29
N GLU A 101 8.52 -15.35 8.56
CA GLU A 101 7.56 -16.29 9.17
C GLU A 101 6.19 -16.31 8.46
N ALA A 102 5.84 -15.23 7.78
CA ALA A 102 4.57 -15.06 7.08
C ALA A 102 4.69 -15.31 5.56
N CYS A 103 5.87 -15.65 5.06
CA CYS A 103 6.13 -15.87 3.63
C CYS A 103 5.97 -17.34 3.22
N LYS A 104 5.86 -17.60 1.92
CA LYS A 104 5.94 -18.96 1.34
C LYS A 104 7.29 -19.61 1.73
N PRO A 105 7.32 -20.90 2.12
CA PRO A 105 8.55 -21.58 2.56
C PRO A 105 9.64 -21.64 1.47
N ASP A 106 9.23 -21.64 0.19
CA ASP A 106 10.16 -21.71 -0.96
C ASP A 106 10.60 -20.33 -1.47
N ALA A 107 10.20 -19.23 -0.80
CA ALA A 107 10.54 -17.88 -1.23
C ALA A 107 11.97 -17.50 -0.76
N SER A 108 12.99 -17.94 -1.50
CA SER A 108 14.39 -17.67 -1.16
C SER A 108 14.97 -16.41 -1.81
N GLY A 109 14.18 -15.66 -2.58
CA GLY A 109 14.65 -14.59 -3.47
C GLY A 109 13.96 -13.24 -3.29
N ALA A 110 14.48 -12.25 -3.99
CA ALA A 110 13.78 -10.98 -4.14
C ALA A 110 12.51 -11.19 -4.99
N CYS A 111 11.42 -10.50 -4.63
CA CYS A 111 10.17 -10.52 -5.36
C CYS A 111 9.93 -9.16 -5.99
N THR A 112 9.65 -9.12 -7.29
CA THR A 112 9.31 -7.90 -8.02
C THR A 112 7.86 -7.94 -8.47
N VAL A 113 7.14 -6.84 -8.24
CA VAL A 113 5.77 -6.67 -8.71
C VAL A 113 5.63 -5.35 -9.46
N LYS A 114 4.85 -5.34 -10.53
CA LYS A 114 4.52 -4.13 -11.29
C LYS A 114 3.14 -3.65 -10.90
N VAL A 115 3.02 -2.41 -10.46
CA VAL A 115 1.75 -1.82 -10.00
C VAL A 115 1.49 -0.46 -10.63
N ASP A 116 0.23 -0.05 -10.64
CA ASP A 116 -0.17 1.31 -10.98
C ASP A 116 0.30 2.28 -9.88
N SER A 117 1.03 3.32 -10.26
CA SER A 117 1.65 4.28 -9.34
C SER A 117 0.63 5.08 -8.54
N LYS A 118 -0.57 5.32 -9.09
CA LYS A 118 -1.66 6.01 -8.37
C LYS A 118 -2.27 5.10 -7.31
N LYS A 119 -2.49 3.81 -7.61
CA LYS A 119 -3.05 2.85 -6.65
C LYS A 119 -2.18 2.71 -5.42
N ILE A 120 -0.87 2.49 -5.59
CA ILE A 120 0.05 2.36 -4.46
C ILE A 120 0.18 3.68 -3.67
N ALA A 121 0.20 4.83 -4.33
CA ALA A 121 0.24 6.13 -3.65
C ALA A 121 -1.03 6.40 -2.81
N MET A 122 -2.21 5.98 -3.29
CA MET A 122 -3.45 6.06 -2.52
C MET A 122 -3.40 5.16 -1.27
N CYS A 123 -2.84 3.96 -1.38
CA CYS A 123 -2.75 3.03 -0.25
C CYS A 123 -1.86 3.55 0.89
N LEU A 124 -0.94 4.48 0.61
CA LEU A 124 -0.09 5.11 1.63
C LEU A 124 -0.64 6.43 2.16
N GLN A 125 -1.90 6.82 1.85
CA GLN A 125 -2.47 8.08 2.34
C GLN A 125 -2.43 8.21 3.88
N TRP A 126 -2.52 7.11 4.61
CA TRP A 126 -2.41 7.08 6.07
C TRP A 126 -1.07 7.64 6.59
N GLN A 127 0.00 7.67 5.77
CA GLN A 127 1.28 8.29 6.16
C GLN A 127 1.18 9.81 6.37
N GLN A 128 0.08 10.47 5.97
CA GLN A 128 -0.18 11.86 6.34
C GLN A 128 -0.60 12.01 7.82
N GLN A 129 -1.06 10.92 8.43
CA GLN A 129 -1.52 10.85 9.82
C GLN A 129 -0.89 9.64 10.51
N THR A 130 0.44 9.60 10.55
CA THR A 130 1.22 8.46 11.09
C THR A 130 0.85 8.09 12.53
N ALA A 131 0.29 9.03 13.31
CA ALA A 131 -0.19 8.77 14.67
C ALA A 131 -1.34 7.75 14.75
N LEU A 132 -2.09 7.55 13.67
CA LEU A 132 -3.23 6.63 13.60
C LEU A 132 -2.84 5.18 13.29
N VAL A 133 -1.60 4.93 12.87
CA VAL A 133 -1.10 3.61 12.48
C VAL A 133 0.03 3.19 13.41
N SER A 134 -0.12 2.03 14.04
CA SER A 134 0.87 1.48 14.97
C SER A 134 1.98 0.73 14.22
N SER A 135 1.61 -0.09 13.24
CA SER A 135 2.53 -0.80 12.34
C SER A 135 1.91 -0.99 10.96
N ALA A 136 2.75 -1.16 9.95
CA ALA A 136 2.33 -1.47 8.59
C ALA A 136 3.27 -2.49 7.96
N SER A 137 2.73 -3.44 7.21
CA SER A 137 3.51 -4.44 6.48
C SER A 137 3.08 -4.52 5.02
N LEU A 138 4.06 -4.69 4.14
CA LEU A 138 3.91 -4.76 2.70
C LEU A 138 4.30 -6.17 2.24
N GLY A 139 3.32 -6.93 1.79
CA GLY A 139 3.49 -8.27 1.20
C GLY A 139 3.49 -8.21 -0.31
N LEU A 140 4.54 -8.75 -0.94
CA LEU A 140 4.69 -8.86 -2.38
C LEU A 140 4.40 -10.30 -2.79
N MET A 141 3.46 -10.48 -3.72
CA MET A 141 3.13 -11.76 -4.34
C MET A 141 3.37 -11.63 -5.84
N GLU A 142 4.37 -12.35 -6.34
CA GLU A 142 4.77 -12.26 -7.74
C GLU A 142 3.59 -12.58 -8.67
N ASN A 143 3.34 -11.69 -9.64
CA ASN A 143 2.26 -11.81 -10.62
C ASN A 143 0.82 -11.99 -10.07
N GLU A 144 0.61 -11.86 -8.75
CA GLU A 144 -0.70 -12.04 -8.13
C GLU A 144 -1.22 -10.74 -7.49
N ALA A 145 -0.51 -10.19 -6.50
CA ALA A 145 -0.95 -8.99 -5.78
C ALA A 145 0.18 -8.32 -4.97
N LEU A 146 -0.03 -7.04 -4.67
CA LEU A 146 0.70 -6.32 -3.62
C LEU A 146 -0.28 -6.02 -2.49
N VAL A 147 0.03 -6.45 -1.28
CA VAL A 147 -0.86 -6.34 -0.12
C VAL A 147 -0.23 -5.42 0.92
N LEU A 148 -0.94 -4.39 1.33
CA LEU A 148 -0.56 -3.52 2.44
C LEU A 148 -1.51 -3.76 3.60
N HIS A 149 -0.98 -4.26 4.71
CA HIS A 149 -1.73 -4.49 5.94
C HIS A 149 -1.24 -3.52 7.01
N ALA A 150 -2.15 -2.75 7.61
CA ALA A 150 -1.80 -1.76 8.62
C ALA A 150 -2.70 -1.90 9.86
N MET A 151 -2.05 -1.84 11.02
CA MET A 151 -2.69 -1.90 12.33
C MET A 151 -2.95 -0.47 12.81
N LEU A 152 -4.16 -0.21 13.29
CA LEU A 152 -4.51 1.10 13.84
C LEU A 152 -3.85 1.33 15.21
N ASN A 153 -3.85 2.58 15.66
CA ASN A 153 -3.41 3.00 16.97
C ASN A 153 -4.58 3.69 17.71
N PRO A 154 -4.99 3.21 18.90
CA PRO A 154 -4.46 2.05 19.62
C PRO A 154 -4.77 0.70 18.92
N SER A 155 -3.96 -0.32 19.20
CA SER A 155 -3.94 -1.60 18.44
C SER A 155 -5.22 -2.42 18.55
N ASP A 156 -6.08 -2.12 19.51
CA ASP A 156 -7.38 -2.74 19.75
C ASP A 156 -8.51 -2.15 18.88
N VAL A 157 -8.28 -1.02 18.19
CA VAL A 157 -9.26 -0.42 17.27
C VAL A 157 -9.48 -1.28 16.04
N GLY A 158 -8.44 -2.00 15.59
CA GLY A 158 -8.48 -2.91 14.45
C GLY A 158 -7.41 -2.63 13.42
N PHE A 159 -7.69 -3.03 12.18
CA PHE A 159 -6.75 -2.95 11.06
C PHE A 159 -7.48 -2.66 9.76
N PHE A 160 -6.72 -2.26 8.74
CA PHE A 160 -7.20 -2.22 7.37
C PHE A 160 -6.19 -2.92 6.44
N THR A 161 -6.68 -3.41 5.32
CA THR A 161 -5.85 -4.09 4.31
C THR A 161 -6.19 -3.58 2.93
N TYR A 162 -5.18 -3.16 2.20
CA TYR A 162 -5.28 -2.80 0.79
C TYR A 162 -4.73 -3.92 -0.08
N TYR A 163 -5.52 -4.31 -1.07
CA TYR A 163 -5.14 -5.26 -2.10
C TYR A 163 -4.93 -4.50 -3.40
N ILE A 164 -3.67 -4.42 -3.84
CA ILE A 164 -3.29 -3.70 -5.05
C ILE A 164 -3.06 -4.74 -6.15
N PRO A 165 -3.84 -4.70 -7.25
CA PRO A 165 -3.63 -5.62 -8.36
C PRO A 165 -2.30 -5.30 -9.04
N VAL A 166 -1.57 -6.36 -9.41
CA VAL A 166 -0.30 -6.26 -10.12
C VAL A 166 -0.51 -6.52 -11.62
N HIS A 167 0.34 -5.92 -12.43
CA HIS A 167 0.47 -6.27 -13.84
C HIS A 167 1.35 -7.50 -13.96
N PHE A 168 0.96 -8.43 -14.85
CA PHE A 168 1.76 -9.60 -15.16
C PHE A 168 3.11 -9.17 -15.73
N LEU A 169 4.18 -9.68 -15.12
CA LEU A 169 5.53 -9.62 -15.65
C LEU A 169 5.71 -10.90 -16.45
N SER A 170 5.77 -10.79 -17.78
CA SER A 170 6.23 -11.90 -18.60
C SER A 170 7.70 -12.15 -18.27
N ASN A 171 8.04 -13.40 -17.95
CA ASN A 171 9.40 -13.86 -18.19
C ASN A 171 9.53 -13.93 -19.71
N ASP A 172 10.05 -12.87 -20.33
CA ASP A 172 10.65 -13.06 -21.64
C ASP A 172 11.74 -14.11 -21.45
N PRO A 173 11.71 -15.22 -22.22
CA PRO A 173 12.84 -16.12 -22.25
C PRO A 173 14.01 -15.29 -22.80
N SER A 174 14.87 -14.83 -21.90
CA SER A 174 16.18 -14.32 -22.28
C SER A 174 16.84 -15.43 -23.10
N GLU A 175 17.00 -15.15 -24.40
CA GLU A 175 17.67 -16.00 -25.37
C GLU A 175 18.98 -16.55 -24.76
N GLU A 176 19.12 -17.89 -24.81
CA GLU A 176 20.37 -18.60 -24.52
C GLU A 176 21.51 -18.18 -25.47
#